data_AF-A0A350T0H2-F1
#
_entry.id   AF-A0A350T0H2-F1
#
_cell.length_a   1.000
_cell.length_b   1.000
_cell.length_c   1.000
_cell.angle_alpha   90.00
_cell.angle_beta   90.00
_cell.angle_gamma   90.00
#
_symmetry.space_group_name_H-M   'P 1'
#
loop_
_entity.id
_entity.type
_entity.pdbx_description
1 polymer ?
#
loop_
_entity_poly.entity_id
_entity_poly.type
_entity_poly.pdbx_seq_one_letter_code
_entity_poly.pdbx_strand_id
1 'polypeptide(L)'
;RVDGPYEPGNGLRFNPNKLLIDPYARALTGQLDWDAPVFGFDLHDDDGDLSFDEQDDAWGVPKGVVIDPEFDWEDDQLPRIP
;
A
#
# COMPACT_ATOMS: atom_id res chain seq x y z
N ARG A 1 5.28 1.06 6.72
CA ARG A 1 6.27 2.15 6.50
C ARG A 1 7.60 1.50 6.20
N VAL A 2 8.38 2.08 5.30
CA VAL A 2 9.72 1.57 4.94
C VAL A 2 10.65 2.76 4.80
N ASP A 3 11.74 2.74 5.57
CA ASP A 3 12.81 3.72 5.50
C ASP A 3 13.84 3.37 4.43
N GLY A 4 14.46 4.40 3.87
CA GLY A 4 15.53 4.26 2.88
C GLY A 4 15.82 5.60 2.18
N PRO A 5 16.74 5.61 1.22
CA PRO A 5 17.08 6.82 0.46
C PRO A 5 15.93 7.29 -0.45
N TYR A 6 15.72 8.59 -0.53
CA TYR A 6 14.86 9.22 -1.54
C TYR A 6 15.74 9.91 -2.59
N GLU A 7 16.05 9.17 -3.65
CA GLU A 7 16.83 9.63 -4.82
C GLU A 7 16.03 9.27 -6.08
N PRO A 8 14.97 10.04 -6.41
CA PRO A 8 14.03 9.68 -7.46
C PRO A 8 14.67 9.56 -8.85
N GLY A 9 15.74 10.34 -9.12
CA GLY A 9 16.55 10.23 -10.34
C GLY A 9 17.30 8.90 -10.49
N ASN A 10 17.53 8.18 -9.38
CA ASN A 10 18.11 6.83 -9.34
C ASN A 10 17.04 5.74 -9.13
N GLY A 11 15.75 6.11 -9.10
CA GLY A 11 14.63 5.21 -8.84
C GLY A 11 14.40 4.86 -7.36
N LEU A 12 15.17 5.41 -6.43
CA LEU A 12 15.02 5.17 -4.99
C LEU A 12 13.95 6.12 -4.46
N ARG A 13 12.81 5.58 -3.99
CA ARG A 13 11.62 6.38 -3.60
C ARG A 13 11.07 5.99 -2.24
N PHE A 14 11.97 5.72 -1.29
CA PHE A 14 11.57 5.37 0.07
C PHE A 14 10.99 6.60 0.77
N ASN A 15 9.78 6.49 1.30
CA ASN A 15 9.15 7.56 2.07
C ASN A 15 8.49 6.94 3.33
N PRO A 16 9.09 7.11 4.52
CA PRO A 16 8.53 6.56 5.74
C PRO A 16 7.26 7.26 6.20
N ASN A 17 6.93 8.45 5.67
CA ASN A 17 5.70 9.17 5.98
C ASN A 17 4.47 8.53 5.32
N LYS A 18 4.68 7.71 4.29
CA LYS A 18 3.62 6.98 3.59
C LYS A 18 3.39 5.60 4.19
N LEU A 19 2.15 5.32 4.55
CA LEU A 19 1.73 4.02 5.02
C LEU A 19 1.62 3.07 3.83
N LEU A 20 2.44 2.02 3.87
CA LEU A 20 2.38 0.95 2.88
C LEU A 20 1.49 -0.20 3.36
N ILE A 21 0.82 -0.83 2.41
CA ILE A 21 0.10 -2.09 2.60
C ILE A 21 1.11 -3.24 2.52
N ASP A 22 0.94 -4.26 3.38
CA ASP A 22 1.68 -5.50 3.24
C ASP A 22 1.31 -6.17 1.91
N PRO A 23 2.28 -6.40 0.99
CA PRO A 23 2.00 -7.03 -0.30
C PRO A 23 1.43 -8.45 -0.20
N TYR A 24 1.51 -9.09 0.98
CA TYR A 24 0.92 -10.41 1.27
C TYR A 24 -0.37 -10.34 2.11
N ALA A 25 -0.92 -9.15 2.34
CA ALA A 25 -2.20 -9.01 3.04
C ALA A 25 -3.30 -9.81 2.30
N ARG A 26 -3.93 -10.74 3.02
CA ARG A 26 -5.04 -11.55 2.49
C ARG A 26 -6.40 -10.87 2.58
N ALA A 27 -6.48 -9.79 3.35
CA ALA A 27 -7.66 -8.95 3.48
C ALA A 27 -7.25 -7.51 3.82
N LEU A 28 -8.07 -6.55 3.38
CA LEU A 28 -7.94 -5.12 3.69
C LEU A 28 -9.21 -4.63 4.38
N THR A 29 -9.06 -3.62 5.23
CA THR A 29 -10.18 -2.89 5.85
C THR A 29 -10.11 -1.40 5.54
N GLY A 30 -11.28 -0.80 5.34
CA GLY A 30 -11.42 0.58 4.87
C GLY A 30 -11.35 0.71 3.35
N GLN A 31 -11.54 1.94 2.89
CA GLN A 31 -11.34 2.35 1.50
C GLN A 31 -10.25 3.41 1.46
N LEU A 32 -9.64 3.60 0.29
CA LEU A 32 -8.69 4.68 0.08
C LEU A 32 -9.44 6.01 0.05
N ASP A 33 -9.05 6.92 0.94
CA ASP A 33 -9.48 8.31 0.92
C ASP A 33 -8.47 9.13 0.12
N TRP A 34 -8.93 9.72 -0.98
CA TRP A 34 -8.09 10.50 -1.89
C TRP A 34 -7.82 11.92 -1.39
N ASP A 35 -8.54 12.38 -0.36
CA ASP A 35 -8.26 13.66 0.28
C ASP A 35 -7.02 13.60 1.18
N ALA A 36 -6.52 12.38 1.47
CA ALA A 36 -5.27 12.17 2.17
C ALA A 36 -4.03 12.40 1.26
N PRO A 37 -2.88 12.80 1.84
CA PRO A 37 -1.65 13.04 1.08
C PRO A 37 -0.97 11.71 0.71
N VAL A 38 -1.65 10.85 -0.06
CA VAL A 38 -1.24 9.47 -0.38
C VAL A 38 -0.09 9.38 -1.38
N PHE A 39 0.29 10.51 -1.99
CA PHE A 39 1.45 10.59 -2.88
C PHE A 39 2.72 10.84 -2.07
N GLY A 40 3.82 10.19 -2.47
CA GLY A 40 5.15 10.37 -1.88
C GLY A 40 5.82 11.71 -2.20
N PHE A 41 5.19 12.53 -3.03
CA PHE A 41 5.66 13.79 -3.58
C PHE A 41 4.47 14.78 -3.62
N ASP A 42 4.77 16.07 -3.71
CA ASP A 42 3.75 17.12 -3.81
C ASP A 42 3.28 17.27 -5.27
N LEU A 43 1.96 17.16 -5.49
CA LEU A 43 1.32 17.29 -6.80
C LEU A 43 1.40 18.71 -7.38
N HIS A 44 1.72 19.70 -6.54
CA HIS A 44 1.76 21.12 -6.90
C HIS A 44 3.17 21.70 -6.92
N ASP A 45 4.19 20.91 -6.57
CA ASP A 45 5.58 21.33 -6.63
C ASP A 45 6.08 21.36 -8.09
N ASP A 46 6.88 22.36 -8.43
CA ASP A 46 7.46 22.52 -9.77
C ASP A 46 8.41 21.36 -10.14
N ASP A 47 9.05 20.74 -9.13
CA ASP A 47 9.89 19.54 -9.29
C ASP A 47 9.05 18.25 -9.42
N GLY A 48 7.72 18.33 -9.25
CA GLY A 48 6.78 17.25 -9.48
C GLY A 48 7.11 15.98 -8.69
N ASP A 49 7.28 14.85 -9.37
CA ASP A 49 7.58 13.56 -8.76
C ASP A 49 9.01 13.45 -8.20
N LEU A 50 9.84 14.47 -8.41
CA LEU A 50 11.16 14.57 -7.78
C LEU A 50 11.09 15.20 -6.38
N SER A 51 10.00 15.89 -6.05
CA SER A 51 9.76 16.44 -4.71
C SER A 51 9.51 15.33 -3.68
N PHE A 52 9.57 15.68 -2.40
CA PHE A 52 9.37 14.77 -1.28
C PHE A 52 8.28 15.31 -0.36
N ASP A 53 7.18 14.55 -0.21
CA ASP A 53 6.11 14.93 0.70
C ASP A 53 6.29 14.28 2.08
N GLU A 54 6.27 15.10 3.13
CA GLU A 54 6.50 14.69 4.52
C GLU A 54 5.21 14.38 5.30
N GLN A 55 4.03 14.53 4.69
CA GLN A 55 2.76 14.41 5.39
C GLN A 55 2.37 12.95 5.61
N ASP A 56 1.76 12.67 6.76
CA ASP A 56 1.22 11.36 7.07
C ASP A 56 -0.11 11.09 6.34
N ASP A 57 -0.22 9.92 5.72
CA ASP A 57 -1.39 9.46 4.99
C ASP A 57 -2.18 8.36 5.72
N ALA A 58 -1.74 7.96 6.92
CA ALA A 58 -2.27 6.79 7.60
C ALA A 58 -3.79 6.87 7.87
N TRP A 59 -4.39 8.06 7.89
CA TRP A 59 -5.82 8.22 8.05
C TRP A 59 -6.63 7.90 6.78
N GLY A 60 -6.03 8.01 5.58
CA GLY A 60 -6.68 7.74 4.30
C GLY A 60 -6.30 6.41 3.64
N VAL A 61 -5.27 5.72 4.12
CA VAL A 61 -4.84 4.43 3.54
C VAL A 61 -5.53 3.23 4.22
N PRO A 62 -6.06 2.23 3.47
CA PRO A 62 -6.59 0.98 4.03
C PRO A 62 -5.57 0.24 4.91
N LYS A 63 -6.06 -0.59 5.83
CA LYS A 63 -5.18 -1.40 6.71
C LYS A 63 -5.25 -2.87 6.34
N GLY A 64 -4.12 -3.56 6.41
CA GLY A 64 -4.07 -5.02 6.31
C GLY A 64 -4.75 -5.66 7.52
N VAL A 65 -5.49 -6.75 7.29
CA VAL A 65 -6.16 -7.53 8.33
C VAL A 65 -5.52 -8.90 8.43
N VAL A 66 -5.16 -9.30 9.65
CA VAL A 66 -4.78 -10.68 9.95
C VAL A 66 -6.04 -11.52 9.97
N ILE A 67 -6.10 -12.54 9.12
CA ILE A 67 -7.25 -13.44 9.01
C ILE A 67 -6.92 -14.84 9.49
N ASP A 68 -7.93 -15.55 9.94
CA ASP A 68 -7.88 -17.00 10.05
C ASP A 68 -8.09 -17.61 8.65
N PRO A 69 -7.16 -18.42 8.13
CA PRO A 69 -7.33 -19.08 6.85
C PRO A 69 -8.21 -20.34 6.91
N GLU A 70 -8.63 -20.80 8.09
CA GLU A 70 -9.47 -21.99 8.24
C GLU A 70 -10.82 -21.80 7.53
N PHE A 71 -11.14 -22.72 6.62
CA PHE A 71 -12.42 -22.78 5.92
C PHE A 71 -12.74 -24.25 5.61
N ASP A 72 -13.94 -24.70 5.97
CA ASP A 72 -14.41 -26.05 5.66
C ASP A 72 -14.89 -26.09 4.20
N TRP A 73 -14.11 -26.75 3.35
CA TRP A 73 -14.43 -26.94 1.93
C TRP A 73 -15.36 -28.14 1.68
N GLU A 74 -15.81 -28.83 2.73
CA GLU A 74 -16.62 -30.05 2.65
C GLU A 74 -15.96 -31.07 1.70
N ASP A 75 -16.71 -31.62 0.75
CA ASP A 75 -16.24 -32.60 -0.23
C ASP A 75 -15.72 -31.96 -1.53
N ASP A 76 -15.32 -30.67 -1.53
CA ASP A 76 -14.77 -30.02 -2.74
C ASP A 76 -13.53 -30.79 -3.26
N GLN A 77 -13.55 -31.10 -4.55
CA GLN A 77 -12.49 -31.82 -5.23
C GLN A 77 -12.21 -31.15 -6.56
N LEU A 78 -10.92 -31.11 -6.93
CA LEU A 78 -10.50 -30.64 -8.23
C LEU A 78 -11.28 -31.38 -9.34
N PRO A 79 -11.90 -30.67 -10.31
CA PRO A 79 -12.76 -31.30 -11.32
C PRO A 79 -12.09 -32.38 -12.17
N ARG A 80 -10.75 -32.34 -12.35
CA ARG A 80 -9.94 -33.33 -13.09
C ARG A 80 -10.50 -33.68 -14.50
N ILE A 81 -11.16 -32.73 -15.17
CA ILE A 81 -11.66 -32.88 -16.54
C ILE A 81 -10.62 -32.25 -17.50
N PRO A 82 -10.10 -32.99 -18.51
CA PRO A 82 -9.25 -32.43 -19.57
C PRO A 82 -9.97 -31.42 -20.47
#